data_AF-A0A7C4D2N9-F1
#
_entry.id   AF-A0A7C4D2N9-F1
#
_cell.length_a   1.000
_cell.length_b   1.000
_cell.length_c   1.000
_cell.angle_alpha   90.00
_cell.angle_beta   90.00
_cell.angle_gamma   90.00
#
_symmetry.space_group_name_H-M   'P 1'
#
loop_
_entity.id
_entity.type
_entity.pdbx_description
1 polymer ?
#
loop_
_entity_poly.entity_id
_entity_poly.type
_entity_poly.pdbx_seq_one_letter_code
_entity_poly.pdbx_strand_id
1 'polypeptide(L)'
;MLHMVEVIITNKKAVRDPEGETIHKHLILRKGFNSVKSVRAGKYLLLTVESETPEKALEIAKEICEKLRIYNPVVHDIEVRLRG
;
A
#
# COMPACT_ATOMS: atom_id res chain seq x y z
N MET A 1 -11.35 -16.56 -14.61
CA MET A 1 -9.97 -16.95 -14.19
C MET A 1 -9.67 -16.28 -12.87
N LEU A 2 -8.81 -16.85 -12.03
CA LEU A 2 -8.39 -16.23 -10.77
C LEU A 2 -7.12 -15.41 -10.99
N HIS A 3 -7.14 -14.16 -10.52
CA HIS A 3 -6.01 -13.23 -10.59
C HIS A 3 -5.64 -12.77 -9.19
N MET A 4 -4.34 -12.70 -8.90
CA MET A 4 -3.83 -12.14 -7.66
C MET A 4 -3.55 -10.65 -7.87
N VAL A 5 -4.17 -9.79 -7.07
CA VAL A 5 -4.02 -8.33 -7.14
C VAL A 5 -3.45 -7.81 -5.83
N GLU A 6 -2.35 -7.07 -5.93
CA GLU A 6 -1.73 -6.38 -4.82
C GLU A 6 -2.29 -4.96 -4.71
N VAL A 7 -2.66 -4.54 -3.50
CA VAL A 7 -3.02 -3.16 -3.17
C VAL A 7 -2.10 -2.68 -2.06
N ILE A 8 -1.35 -1.60 -2.32
CA ILE A 8 -0.49 -0.95 -1.35
C ILE A 8 -1.12 0.39 -0.99
N ILE A 9 -1.39 0.61 0.29
CA ILE A 9 -1.99 1.83 0.82
C ILE A 9 -0.96 2.52 1.71
N THR A 10 -0.62 3.77 1.41
CA THR A 10 0.35 4.55 2.19
C THR A 10 -0.19 5.95 2.47
N ASN A 11 0.27 6.62 3.53
CA ASN A 11 -0.03 8.04 3.71
C ASN A 11 0.51 8.86 2.52
N LYS A 12 -0.18 9.92 2.12
CA LYS A 12 0.35 10.87 1.13
C LYS A 12 1.69 11.43 1.60
N LYS A 13 2.55 11.84 0.66
CA LYS A 13 3.89 12.39 1.00
C LYS A 13 3.86 13.55 2.01
N ALA A 14 2.83 14.39 1.96
CA ALA A 14 2.65 15.52 2.86
C ALA A 14 2.03 15.15 4.22
N VAL A 15 1.52 13.92 4.35
CA VAL A 15 0.88 13.42 5.57
C VAL A 15 1.90 12.68 6.40
N ARG A 16 1.95 13.01 7.68
CA ARG A 16 2.87 12.41 8.65
C ARG A 16 2.62 10.90 8.76
N ASP A 17 3.70 10.13 8.92
CA ASP A 17 3.69 8.67 9.08
C ASP A 17 4.42 8.29 10.38
N PRO A 18 3.71 8.31 11.52
CA PRO A 18 4.33 8.04 12.83
C PRO A 18 4.94 6.63 12.94
N GLU A 19 4.37 5.64 12.26
CA GLU A 19 4.87 4.26 12.27
C GLU A 19 6.21 4.17 11.54
N GLY A 20 6.27 4.68 10.30
CA GLY A 20 7.51 4.74 9.53
C GLY A 20 8.59 5.54 10.24
N GLU A 21 8.25 6.70 10.81
CA GLU A 21 9.16 7.51 11.62
C GLU A 21 9.71 6.73 12.82
N THR A 22 8.87 5.96 13.51
CA THR A 22 9.27 5.20 14.69
C THR A 22 10.23 4.07 14.32
N ILE A 23 9.91 3.32 13.26
CA ILE A 23 10.79 2.26 12.73
C ILE A 23 12.15 2.84 12.34
N HIS A 24 12.15 3.96 11.61
CA HIS A 24 13.38 4.62 11.18
C HIS A 24 14.23 5.06 12.37
N LYS A 25 13.66 5.86 13.28
CA LYS A 25 14.40 6.48 14.38
C LYS A 25 14.83 5.47 15.45
N HIS A 26 13.95 4.56 15.84
CA HIS A 26 14.16 3.74 17.02
C HIS A 26 14.67 2.33 16.73
N LEU A 27 14.51 1.83 15.50
CA LEU A 27 15.02 0.51 15.12
C LEU A 27 16.22 0.65 14.19
N ILE A 28 16.03 1.27 13.03
CA ILE A 28 17.04 1.30 11.96
C ILE A 28 18.26 2.13 12.36
N LEU A 29 18.08 3.40 12.73
CA LEU A 29 19.20 4.27 13.10
C LEU A 29 19.91 3.79 14.36
N ARG A 30 19.17 3.29 15.36
CA ARG A 30 19.76 2.72 16.58
C ARG A 30 20.61 1.48 16.35
N LYS A 31 20.36 0.75 15.25
CA LYS A 31 21.16 -0.42 14.84
C LYS A 31 22.31 -0.08 13.89
N GLY A 32 22.56 1.22 13.64
CA GLY A 32 23.71 1.70 12.85
C GLY A 32 23.47 1.77 11.34
N PHE A 33 22.25 1.51 10.85
CA PHE A 33 21.92 1.55 9.42
C PHE A 33 21.69 2.98 8.92
N ASN A 34 22.73 3.82 8.99
CA ASN A 34 22.67 5.25 8.69
C ASN A 34 22.44 5.59 7.20
N SER A 35 22.57 4.61 6.31
CA SER A 35 22.28 4.77 4.87
C SER A 35 20.78 4.87 4.58
N VAL A 36 19.93 4.30 5.43
CA VAL A 36 18.47 4.41 5.30
C VAL A 36 18.03 5.78 5.81
N LYS A 37 17.50 6.63 4.92
CA LYS A 37 17.19 8.03 5.24
C LYS A 37 15.76 8.26 5.70
N SER A 38 14.84 7.38 5.36
CA SER A 38 13.45 7.44 5.80
C SER A 38 12.81 6.05 5.67
N VAL A 39 11.69 5.86 6.38
CA VAL A 39 10.81 4.71 6.23
C VAL A 39 9.40 5.24 6.08
N ARG A 40 8.65 4.64 5.16
CA ARG A 40 7.21 4.79 5.06
C ARG A 40 6.57 3.45 5.37
N ALA A 41 5.62 3.46 6.29
CA ALA A 41 4.77 2.32 6.57
C ALA A 41 3.47 2.43 5.78
N GLY A 42 2.87 1.29 5.51
CA GLY A 42 1.65 1.19 4.72
C GLY A 42 1.00 -0.18 4.90
N LYS A 43 -0.24 -0.28 4.43
CA LYS A 43 -0.99 -1.53 4.42
C LYS A 43 -0.86 -2.21 3.07
N TYR A 44 -0.57 -3.50 3.10
CA TYR A 44 -0.59 -4.36 1.92
C TYR A 44 -1.82 -5.26 1.98
N LEU A 45 -2.57 -5.33 0.89
CA LEU A 45 -3.68 -6.25 0.70
C LEU A 45 -3.38 -7.11 -0.53
N LEU A 46 -3.57 -8.42 -0.38
CA LEU A 46 -3.53 -9.36 -1.49
C LEU A 46 -4.93 -9.88 -1.73
N LEU A 47 -5.51 -9.52 -2.86
CA LEU A 47 -6.84 -9.95 -3.27
C LEU A 47 -6.71 -11.09 -4.27
N THR A 48 -7.55 -12.12 -4.12
CA THR A 48 -7.77 -13.11 -5.18
C THR A 48 -9.09 -12.76 -5.85
N VAL A 49 -9.02 -12.34 -7.11
CA VAL A 49 -10.15 -11.79 -7.86
C VAL A 49 -10.48 -12.70 -9.03
N GLU A 50 -11.73 -13.14 -9.12
CA GLU A 50 -12.22 -13.85 -10.29
C GLU A 50 -12.65 -12.85 -11.37
N SER A 51 -12.07 -12.94 -12.57
CA SER A 51 -12.45 -12.13 -13.72
C SER A 51 -12.05 -12.77 -15.05
N GLU A 52 -12.58 -12.21 -16.14
CA GLU A 52 -12.27 -12.63 -17.51
C GLU A 52 -10.85 -12.22 -17.93
N THR A 53 -10.39 -11.04 -17.50
CA THR A 53 -9.06 -10.52 -17.83
C THR A 53 -8.32 -9.96 -16.61
N PRO A 54 -6.98 -9.90 -16.62
CA PRO A 54 -6.20 -9.28 -15.55
C PRO A 54 -6.53 -7.80 -15.35
N GLU A 55 -6.82 -7.06 -16.43
CA GLU A 55 -7.21 -5.65 -16.37
C GLU A 55 -8.53 -5.50 -15.61
N LYS A 56 -9.48 -6.41 -15.84
CA LYS A 56 -10.75 -6.39 -15.12
C LYS A 56 -10.58 -6.70 -13.63
N ALA A 57 -9.63 -7.57 -13.27
CA ALA A 57 -9.29 -7.80 -11.86
C ALA A 57 -8.75 -6.53 -11.17
N LEU A 58 -7.91 -5.77 -11.88
CA LEU A 58 -7.39 -4.49 -11.39
C LEU A 58 -8.48 -3.44 -11.18
N GLU A 59 -9.42 -3.33 -12.13
CA GLU A 59 -10.59 -2.44 -12.00
C GLU A 59 -11.43 -2.80 -10.78
N ILE A 60 -11.77 -4.09 -10.61
CA ILE A 60 -12.56 -4.58 -9.47
C ILE A 60 -11.85 -4.25 -8.15
N ALA A 61 -10.54 -4.51 -8.06
CA ALA A 61 -9.77 -4.21 -6.85
C ALA A 61 -9.77 -2.71 -6.51
N LYS A 62 -9.58 -1.83 -7.51
CA LYS A 62 -9.66 -0.37 -7.33
C LYS A 62 -11.06 0.07 -6.88
N GLU A 63 -12.10 -0.42 -7.54
CA GLU A 63 -13.49 -0.08 -7.26
C GLU A 63 -13.88 -0.46 -5.81
N ILE A 64 -13.50 -1.65 -5.35
CA ILE A 64 -13.72 -2.10 -3.97
C ILE A 64 -13.01 -1.15 -2.99
N CYS A 65 -11.76 -0.79 -3.25
CA CYS A 65 -10.98 0.09 -2.37
C CYS A 65 -11.63 1.47 -2.23
N GLU A 66 -12.18 2.01 -3.32
CA GLU A 66 -12.86 3.31 -3.36
C GLU A 66 -14.26 3.26 -2.73
N LYS A 67 -15.12 2.34 -3.20
CA LYS A 67 -16.52 2.24 -2.77
C LYS A 67 -16.65 1.88 -1.30
N LEU A 68 -15.82 0.95 -0.82
CA LEU A 68 -15.87 0.50 0.58
C LEU A 68 -14.99 1.33 1.50
N ARG A 69 -14.39 2.44 1.02
CA ARG A 69 -13.51 3.33 1.80
C ARG A 69 -12.41 2.57 2.54
N ILE A 70 -11.80 1.58 1.88
CA ILE A 70 -10.67 0.80 2.42
C ILE A 70 -9.46 1.71 2.71
N TYR A 71 -9.40 2.87 2.04
CA TYR A 71 -8.49 3.96 2.33
C TYR A 71 -9.25 5.29 2.40
N ASN A 72 -8.62 6.30 3.03
CA ASN A 72 -9.11 7.67 2.99
C ASN A 72 -8.36 8.44 1.88
N PRO A 73 -9.03 8.83 0.77
CA PRO A 73 -8.38 9.49 -0.37
C PRO A 73 -7.87 10.91 -0.05
N VAL A 74 -8.28 11.51 1.06
CA VAL A 74 -7.74 12.80 1.50
C VAL A 74 -6.30 12.63 1.98
N VAL A 75 -6.00 11.55 2.70
CA VAL A 75 -4.74 11.38 3.42
C VAL A 75 -3.87 10.20 2.96
N HIS A 76 -4.41 9.27 2.17
CA HIS A 76 -3.67 8.12 1.65
C HIS A 76 -3.57 8.15 0.11
N ASP A 77 -2.50 7.55 -0.42
CA ASP A 77 -2.33 7.13 -1.80
C ASP A 77 -2.44 5.59 -1.88
N ILE A 78 -2.91 5.08 -3.03
CA ILE A 78 -2.95 3.65 -3.31
C ILE A 78 -2.20 3.29 -4.60
N GLU A 79 -1.50 2.16 -4.58
CA GLU A 79 -0.94 1.50 -5.76
C GLU A 79 -1.64 0.15 -5.92
N VAL A 80 -2.11 -0.15 -7.14
CA VAL A 80 -2.79 -1.42 -7.45
C VAL A 80 -2.10 -2.06 -8.64
N ARG A 81 -1.70 -3.32 -8.51
CA ARG A 81 -0.97 -4.05 -9.56
C ARG A 81 -1.25 -5.56 -9.50
N LEU A 82 -1.05 -6.23 -10.62
CA LEU A 82 -1.12 -7.68 -10.67
C LEU A 82 0.11 -8.25 -9.96
N ARG A 83 -0.11 -9.31 -9.19
CA ARG A 83 0.99 -10.12 -8.68
C ARG A 83 1.49 -10.97 -9.85
N GLY A 84 2.77 -10.78 -10.19
CA GLY A 84 3.47 -11.57 -11.19
C GLY A 84 3.66 -13.03 -10.80
#